data_AF-A0A381ZMU6-F1
#
_entry.id   AF-A0A381ZMU6-F1
#
_cell.length_a   1.000
_cell.length_b   1.000
_cell.length_c   1.000
_cell.angle_alpha   90.00
_cell.angle_beta   90.00
_cell.angle_gamma   90.00
#
_symmetry.space_group_name_H-M   'P 1'
#
loop_
_entity.id
_entity.type
_entity.pdbx_description
1 polymer ?
#
loop_
_entity_poly.entity_id
_entity_poly.type
_entity_poly.pdbx_seq_one_letter_code
_entity_poly.pdbx_strand_id
1 'polypeptide(L)'
;VALDENVAAVVPLADGITYPVLVDTEHRLTELYAISNVPTVVWIDWDDRIVRPNASEFGTDMFSELTGIHCEDHMAQVRAWIRDGAVPDDADYRVTDLDGDEVTAHLHFRLAIHARRTDRTDAARQHFDRAAALAPNDFTIVRASMPLTGVDPFG
;
A
#
# COMPACT_ATOMS: atom_id res chain seq x y z
N VAL A 1 2.45 4.42 5.94
CA VAL A 1 1.03 4.79 5.81
C VAL A 1 0.22 3.50 5.88
N ALA A 2 -0.76 3.39 6.77
CA ALA A 2 -1.64 2.23 6.81
C ALA A 2 -2.76 2.38 5.77
N LEU A 3 -3.01 1.33 4.98
CA LEU A 3 -4.16 1.25 4.08
C LEU A 3 -5.30 0.60 4.83
N ASP A 4 -6.08 1.41 5.54
CA ASP A 4 -7.16 0.91 6.40
C ASP A 4 -8.26 1.96 6.53
N GLU A 5 -9.51 1.52 6.55
CA GLU A 5 -10.67 2.38 6.77
C GLU A 5 -10.97 2.61 8.25
N ASN A 6 -10.53 1.69 9.12
CA ASN A 6 -10.80 1.68 10.54
C ASN A 6 -9.64 2.32 11.30
N VAL A 7 -9.64 3.66 11.30
CA VAL A 7 -8.64 4.46 12.02
C VAL A 7 -8.53 4.04 13.49
N ALA A 8 -9.64 3.69 14.14
CA ALA A 8 -9.64 3.26 15.54
C ALA A 8 -8.87 1.95 15.78
N ALA A 9 -8.85 1.04 14.80
CA ALA A 9 -8.04 -0.19 14.86
C ALA A 9 -6.54 0.09 14.68
N VAL A 10 -6.18 1.13 13.92
CA VAL A 10 -4.77 1.51 13.68
C VAL A 10 -4.17 2.26 14.86
N VAL A 11 -4.95 3.10 15.56
CA VAL A 11 -4.45 3.96 16.66
C VAL A 11 -3.63 3.19 17.71
N PRO A 12 -4.09 2.05 18.26
CA PRO A 12 -3.31 1.28 19.23
C PRO A 12 -2.01 0.71 18.66
N LEU A 13 -1.96 0.42 17.35
CA LEU A 13 -0.77 -0.12 16.69
C LEU A 13 0.34 0.93 16.52
N ALA A 14 -0.02 2.22 16.64
CA ALA A 14 0.92 3.32 16.59
C ALA A 14 1.52 3.67 17.97
N ASP A 15 1.11 2.98 19.05
CA ASP A 15 1.62 3.26 20.39
C ASP A 15 3.15 3.02 20.46
N GLY A 16 3.87 3.96 21.06
CA GLY A 16 5.33 3.96 21.13
C GLY A 16 6.07 4.31 19.84
N ILE A 17 5.39 4.53 18.71
CA ILE A 17 6.03 5.00 17.46
C ILE A 17 6.41 6.48 17.58
N THR A 18 7.66 6.81 17.26
CA THR A 18 8.24 8.16 17.42
C THR A 18 8.18 9.03 16.16
N TYR A 19 7.63 8.50 15.07
CA TYR A 19 7.46 9.18 13.79
C TYR A 19 5.98 9.25 13.38
N PRO A 20 5.59 10.14 12.46
CA PRO A 20 4.20 10.25 12.02
C PRO A 20 3.67 8.95 11.42
N VAL A 21 2.52 8.48 11.92
CA VAL A 21 1.76 7.38 11.34
C VAL A 21 0.52 7.96 10.66
N LEU A 22 0.45 7.80 9.34
CA LEU A 22 -0.69 8.23 8.54
C LEU A 22 -1.56 7.03 8.18
N VAL A 23 -2.87 7.25 8.05
CA VAL A 23 -3.84 6.27 7.59
C VAL A 23 -4.49 6.79 6.32
N ASP A 24 -4.45 5.99 5.26
CA ASP A 24 -5.12 6.26 4.00
C ASP A 24 -6.39 5.41 3.91
N THR A 25 -7.50 6.04 4.28
CA THR A 25 -8.81 5.37 4.32
C THR A 25 -9.49 5.22 2.96
N GLU A 26 -8.89 5.79 1.90
CA GLU A 26 -9.47 5.79 0.54
C GLU A 26 -8.52 5.21 -0.51
N HIS A 27 -7.35 4.72 -0.10
CA HIS A 27 -6.35 4.12 -0.97
C HIS A 27 -5.92 5.08 -2.10
N ARG A 28 -5.80 6.36 -1.77
CA ARG A 28 -5.33 7.40 -2.70
C ARG A 28 -3.80 7.36 -2.88
N LEU A 29 -3.06 6.99 -1.83
CA LEU A 29 -1.62 6.83 -1.87
C LEU A 29 -1.24 5.74 -2.89
N THR A 30 -1.98 4.63 -2.92
CA THR A 30 -1.68 3.52 -3.82
C THR A 30 -1.90 3.89 -5.27
N GLU A 31 -2.95 4.66 -5.55
CA GLU A 31 -3.20 5.24 -6.88
C GLU A 31 -2.06 6.20 -7.29
N LEU A 32 -1.66 7.12 -6.41
CA LEU A 32 -0.67 8.16 -6.72
C LEU A 32 0.76 7.64 -6.88
N TYR A 33 1.11 6.55 -6.20
CA TYR A 33 2.44 5.95 -6.23
C TYR A 33 2.47 4.59 -6.95
N ALA A 34 1.39 4.23 -7.64
CA ALA A 34 1.23 2.95 -8.35
C ALA A 34 1.65 1.73 -7.50
N ILE A 35 1.14 1.69 -6.26
CA ILE A 35 1.41 0.62 -5.30
C ILE A 35 0.31 -0.43 -5.41
N SER A 36 0.65 -1.60 -5.93
CA SER A 36 -0.29 -2.72 -6.07
C SER A 36 -0.14 -3.79 -4.96
N ASN A 37 0.85 -3.67 -4.09
CA ASN A 37 1.08 -4.62 -3.01
C ASN A 37 1.73 -3.99 -1.77
N VAL A 38 1.51 -4.59 -0.61
CA VAL A 38 2.11 -4.19 0.68
C VAL A 38 2.80 -5.40 1.37
N PRO A 39 3.84 -5.17 2.19
CA PRO A 39 4.45 -3.88 2.50
C PRO A 39 5.24 -3.30 1.33
N THR A 40 5.23 -1.97 1.22
CA THR A 40 5.94 -1.19 0.19
C THR A 40 6.62 0.00 0.84
N VAL A 41 7.79 0.37 0.33
CA VAL A 41 8.55 1.56 0.71
C VAL A 41 8.87 2.38 -0.54
N VAL A 42 8.73 3.71 -0.44
CA VAL A 42 9.15 4.69 -1.45
C VAL A 42 10.15 5.63 -0.80
N TRP A 43 11.26 5.95 -1.46
CA TRP A 43 12.24 6.90 -0.96
C TRP A 43 12.09 8.24 -1.65
N ILE A 44 11.95 9.30 -0.85
CA ILE A 44 11.76 10.67 -1.33
C ILE A 44 12.84 11.55 -0.68
N ASP A 45 13.59 12.29 -1.49
CA ASP A 45 14.63 13.20 -1.01
C ASP A 45 14.07 14.57 -0.56
N TRP A 46 14.97 15.46 -0.15
CA TRP A 46 14.62 16.82 0.33
C TRP A 46 14.15 17.77 -0.77
N ASP A 47 14.34 17.42 -2.05
CA ASP A 47 13.90 18.18 -3.21
C ASP A 47 12.57 17.63 -3.77
N ASP A 48 11.84 16.85 -2.96
CA ASP A 48 10.59 16.16 -3.30
C ASP A 48 10.72 15.21 -4.50
N ARG A 49 11.90 14.59 -4.69
CA ARG A 49 12.12 13.60 -5.75
C ARG A 49 12.05 12.19 -5.22
N ILE A 50 11.36 11.32 -5.96
CA ILE A 50 11.42 9.88 -5.75
C ILE A 50 12.80 9.40 -6.20
N VAL A 51 13.64 8.99 -5.23
CA VAL A 51 14.99 8.45 -5.48
C VAL A 51 15.02 6.92 -5.51
N ARG A 52 13.96 6.28 -4.99
CA ARG A 52 13.66 4.86 -5.19
C ARG A 52 12.14 4.71 -5.24
N PRO A 53 11.56 4.22 -6.34
CA PRO A 53 10.13 3.99 -6.44
C PRO A 53 9.65 2.87 -5.50
N ASN A 54 8.37 2.48 -5.61
CA ASN A 54 7.72 1.53 -4.71
C ASN A 54 8.35 0.13 -4.69
N ALA A 55 9.21 -0.12 -3.70
CA ALA A 55 9.90 -1.38 -3.50
C ALA A 55 9.28 -2.20 -2.36
N SER A 56 9.24 -3.53 -2.53
CA SER A 56 8.82 -4.46 -1.47
C SER A 56 9.91 -4.54 -0.41
N GLU A 57 9.67 -3.93 0.75
CA GLU A 57 10.62 -3.86 1.85
C GLU A 57 9.90 -4.09 3.18
N PHE A 58 10.60 -4.69 4.14
CA PHE A 58 10.00 -5.21 5.37
C PHE A 58 10.62 -4.57 6.60
N GLY A 59 9.77 -4.11 7.53
CA GLY A 59 10.22 -3.56 8.81
C GLY A 59 10.60 -4.62 9.86
N THR A 60 10.45 -5.91 9.55
CA THR A 60 10.72 -7.05 10.45
C THR A 60 11.14 -8.27 9.64
N ASP A 61 11.87 -9.21 10.26
CA ASP A 61 12.26 -10.48 9.64
C ASP A 61 11.20 -11.60 9.76
N MET A 62 9.96 -11.28 10.17
CA MET A 62 8.90 -12.27 10.39
C MET A 62 8.67 -13.20 9.18
N PHE A 63 8.85 -12.68 7.96
CA PHE A 63 8.64 -13.41 6.71
C PHE A 63 9.93 -13.54 5.88
N SER A 64 11.11 -13.37 6.47
CA SER A 64 12.37 -13.40 5.70
C SER A 64 12.63 -14.78 5.07
N GLU A 65 12.23 -15.88 5.72
CA GLU A 65 12.36 -17.24 5.15
C GLU A 65 11.51 -17.45 3.88
N LEU A 66 10.38 -16.75 3.78
CA LEU A 66 9.48 -16.84 2.63
C LEU A 66 9.88 -15.86 1.51
N THR A 67 10.26 -14.66 1.89
CA THR A 67 10.48 -13.53 0.95
C THR A 67 11.93 -13.43 0.50
N GLY A 68 12.88 -13.95 1.28
CA GLY A 68 14.32 -13.73 1.09
C GLY A 68 14.78 -12.32 1.43
N ILE A 69 13.91 -11.47 1.98
CA ILE A 69 14.21 -10.07 2.30
C ILE A 69 14.43 -9.94 3.81
N HIS A 70 15.59 -9.42 4.18
CA HIS A 70 15.95 -9.11 5.56
C HIS A 70 15.80 -7.62 5.84
N CYS A 71 15.17 -7.29 6.97
CA CYS A 71 14.96 -5.91 7.41
C CYS A 71 16.29 -5.15 7.54
N GLU A 72 17.32 -5.80 8.08
CA GLU A 72 18.63 -5.15 8.30
C GLU A 72 19.32 -4.74 6.99
N ASP A 73 19.12 -5.49 5.90
CA ASP A 73 19.68 -5.15 4.59
C ASP A 73 19.07 -3.86 4.06
N HIS A 74 17.74 -3.73 4.14
CA HIS A 74 17.04 -2.48 3.80
C HIS A 74 17.51 -1.31 4.66
N MET A 75 17.61 -1.51 5.98
CA MET A 75 18.08 -0.48 6.90
C MET A 75 19.53 -0.05 6.60
N ALA A 76 20.38 -0.98 6.16
CA ALA A 76 21.74 -0.66 5.72
C ALA A 76 21.73 0.22 4.47
N GLN A 77 20.88 -0.08 3.49
CA GLN A 77 20.73 0.74 2.29
C GLN A 77 20.22 2.15 2.63
N VAL A 78 19.21 2.28 3.50
CA VAL A 78 18.71 3.60 3.96
C VAL A 78 19.83 4.41 4.61
N ARG A 79 20.65 3.79 5.47
CA ARG A 79 21.78 4.48 6.12
C ARG A 79 22.85 4.91 5.13
N ALA A 80 23.16 4.09 4.12
CA ALA A 80 24.11 4.44 3.06
C ALA A 80 23.59 5.62 2.22
N TRP A 81 22.31 5.63 1.89
CA TRP A 81 21.69 6.75 1.20
C TRP A 81 21.75 8.05 2.01
N ILE A 82 21.36 8.02 3.28
CA ILE A 82 21.36 9.21 4.14
C ILE A 82 22.78 9.77 4.36
N ARG A 83 23.79 8.90 4.51
CA ARG A 83 25.17 9.33 4.83
C ARG A 83 25.96 9.73 3.59
N ASP A 84 25.85 8.94 2.53
CA ASP A 84 26.78 8.96 1.40
C ASP A 84 26.07 9.25 0.07
N GLY A 85 24.74 9.37 0.07
CA GLY A 85 23.94 9.55 -1.16
C GLY A 85 23.84 8.28 -2.02
N ALA A 86 24.29 7.14 -1.51
CA ALA A 86 24.29 5.87 -2.24
C ALA A 86 22.90 5.24 -2.27
N VAL A 87 22.30 5.12 -3.45
CA VAL A 87 21.03 4.40 -3.65
C VAL A 87 21.28 2.96 -4.09
N PRO A 88 20.34 2.02 -3.83
CA PRO A 88 20.42 0.66 -4.34
C PRO A 88 20.53 0.59 -5.86
N ASP A 89 21.17 -0.46 -6.38
CA ASP A 89 21.34 -0.68 -7.82
C ASP A 89 20.00 -0.81 -8.57
N ASP A 90 18.95 -1.27 -7.88
CA ASP A 90 17.60 -1.41 -8.43
C ASP A 90 16.77 -0.13 -8.36
N ALA A 91 17.32 1.00 -7.89
CA ALA A 91 16.52 2.19 -7.57
C ALA A 91 16.06 3.00 -8.80
N ASP A 92 16.60 2.75 -9.99
CA ASP A 92 16.36 3.54 -11.20
C ASP A 92 15.25 2.99 -12.11
N TYR A 93 14.59 1.91 -11.70
CA TYR A 93 13.50 1.33 -12.49
C TYR A 93 12.34 2.32 -12.66
N ARG A 94 11.63 2.19 -13.79
CA ARG A 94 10.45 3.01 -14.06
C ARG A 94 9.19 2.27 -13.65
N VAL A 95 8.38 2.96 -12.87
CA VAL A 95 7.00 2.56 -12.60
C VAL A 95 6.15 3.07 -13.74
N THR A 96 5.38 2.18 -14.36
CA THR A 96 4.43 2.55 -15.41
C THR A 96 3.24 3.27 -14.77
N ASP A 97 2.67 4.23 -15.49
CA ASP A 97 1.39 4.81 -15.11
C ASP A 97 0.30 3.73 -15.06
N LEU A 98 -0.67 3.91 -14.17
CA LEU A 98 -1.86 3.07 -14.13
C LEU A 98 -2.60 3.13 -15.46
N ASP A 99 -3.04 1.99 -15.95
CA ASP A 99 -3.89 1.93 -17.13
C ASP A 99 -5.34 2.37 -16.82
N GLY A 100 -6.17 2.44 -17.86
CA GLY A 100 -7.56 2.90 -17.70
C GLY A 100 -8.41 1.97 -16.83
N ASP A 101 -8.14 0.67 -16.84
CA ASP A 101 -8.87 -0.31 -16.03
C ASP A 101 -8.43 -0.21 -14.57
N GLU A 102 -7.14 -0.04 -14.30
CA GLU A 102 -6.58 0.19 -12.96
C GLU A 102 -7.14 1.48 -12.34
N VAL A 103 -7.12 2.61 -13.08
CA VAL A 103 -7.73 3.86 -12.62
C VAL A 103 -9.23 3.68 -12.32
N THR A 104 -9.94 2.96 -13.20
CA THR A 104 -11.37 2.69 -12.99
C THR A 104 -11.60 1.76 -11.78
N ALA A 105 -10.69 0.84 -11.51
CA ALA A 105 -10.73 -0.04 -10.35
C ALA A 105 -10.59 0.76 -9.04
N HIS A 106 -9.62 1.68 -8.95
CA HIS A 106 -9.47 2.57 -7.79
C HIS A 106 -10.72 3.44 -7.56
N LEU A 107 -11.33 3.96 -8.64
CA LEU A 107 -12.59 4.69 -8.54
C LEU A 107 -13.71 3.82 -7.95
N HIS A 108 -13.87 2.59 -8.45
CA HIS A 108 -14.85 1.66 -7.92
C HIS A 108 -14.58 1.31 -6.46
N PHE A 109 -13.33 1.07 -6.07
CA PHE A 109 -12.96 0.83 -4.68
C PHE A 109 -13.40 2.01 -3.78
N ARG A 110 -13.12 3.25 -4.17
CA ARG A 110 -13.52 4.45 -3.42
C ARG A 110 -15.04 4.62 -3.32
N LEU A 111 -15.77 4.31 -4.40
CA LEU A 111 -17.24 4.27 -4.38
C LEU A 111 -17.76 3.21 -3.41
N ALA A 112 -17.12 2.03 -3.35
CA ALA A 112 -17.49 0.96 -2.44
C ALA A 112 -17.30 1.38 -0.97
N ILE A 113 -16.17 2.00 -0.65
CA ILE A 113 -15.88 2.55 0.69
C ILE A 113 -16.94 3.60 1.08
N HIS A 114 -17.26 4.53 0.18
CA HIS A 114 -18.31 5.54 0.43
C HIS A 114 -19.69 4.89 0.64
N ALA A 115 -20.05 3.90 -0.18
CA ALA A 115 -21.30 3.17 -0.03
C ALA A 115 -21.40 2.45 1.32
N ARG A 116 -20.32 1.82 1.80
CA ARG A 116 -20.29 1.19 3.14
C ARG A 116 -20.49 2.19 4.27
N ARG A 117 -19.81 3.35 4.20
CA ARG A 117 -19.97 4.44 5.20
C ARG A 117 -21.39 5.02 5.25
N THR A 118 -22.20 4.77 4.23
CA THR A 118 -23.58 5.23 4.12
C THR A 118 -24.60 4.09 4.20
N ASP A 119 -24.20 2.93 4.71
CA ASP A 119 -25.03 1.73 4.91
C ASP A 119 -25.67 1.17 3.63
N ARG A 120 -25.06 1.42 2.46
CA ARG A 120 -25.51 0.92 1.15
C ARG A 120 -24.77 -0.36 0.76
N THR A 121 -24.97 -1.42 1.54
CA THR A 121 -24.19 -2.67 1.45
C THR A 121 -24.20 -3.32 0.07
N ASP A 122 -25.35 -3.36 -0.62
CA ASP A 122 -25.42 -3.96 -1.95
C ASP A 122 -24.60 -3.19 -3.00
N ALA A 123 -24.66 -1.86 -2.97
CA ALA A 123 -23.88 -1.00 -3.85
C ALA A 123 -22.38 -1.12 -3.56
N ALA A 124 -22.02 -1.23 -2.28
CA ALA A 124 -20.63 -1.44 -1.88
C ALA A 124 -20.07 -2.75 -2.44
N ARG A 125 -20.79 -3.87 -2.27
CA ARG A 125 -20.38 -5.17 -2.79
C ARG A 125 -20.21 -5.12 -4.31
N GLN A 126 -21.18 -4.58 -5.04
CA GLN A 126 -21.11 -4.46 -6.50
C GLN A 126 -19.86 -3.70 -6.96
N HIS A 127 -19.51 -2.62 -6.26
CA HIS A 127 -18.33 -1.83 -6.59
C HIS A 127 -17.01 -2.52 -6.22
N PHE A 128 -16.93 -3.23 -5.08
CA PHE A 128 -15.75 -4.05 -4.78
C PHE A 128 -15.54 -5.17 -5.79
N ASP A 129 -16.61 -5.89 -6.16
CA ASP A 129 -16.55 -6.95 -7.16
C ASP A 129 -16.05 -6.39 -8.51
N ARG A 130 -16.51 -5.20 -8.89
CA ARG A 130 -16.08 -4.55 -10.12
C ARG A 130 -14.63 -4.08 -10.05
N ALA A 131 -14.18 -3.53 -8.93
CA ALA A 131 -12.78 -3.13 -8.72
C ALA A 131 -11.85 -4.35 -8.83
N ALA A 132 -12.17 -5.43 -8.14
CA ALA A 132 -11.39 -6.67 -8.18
C ALA A 132 -11.36 -7.32 -9.58
N ALA A 133 -12.46 -7.23 -10.34
CA ALA A 133 -12.51 -7.74 -11.70
C ALA A 133 -11.67 -6.92 -12.70
N LEU A 134 -11.50 -5.61 -12.46
CA LEU A 134 -10.71 -4.71 -13.30
C LEU A 134 -9.22 -4.79 -12.99
N ALA A 135 -8.86 -4.87 -11.71
CA ALA A 135 -7.46 -4.93 -11.26
C ALA A 135 -7.19 -6.19 -10.41
N PRO A 136 -7.25 -7.40 -11.00
CA PRO A 136 -7.14 -8.66 -10.26
C PRO A 136 -5.78 -8.88 -9.59
N ASN A 137 -4.74 -8.17 -10.04
CA ASN A 137 -3.38 -8.27 -9.50
C ASN A 137 -3.06 -7.14 -8.50
N ASP A 138 -3.98 -6.21 -8.25
CA ASP A 138 -3.81 -5.18 -7.25
C ASP A 138 -4.30 -5.68 -5.89
N PHE A 139 -3.37 -6.08 -5.04
CA PHE A 139 -3.67 -6.55 -3.69
C PHE A 139 -4.12 -5.43 -2.75
N THR A 140 -3.83 -4.17 -3.07
CA THR A 140 -4.39 -3.02 -2.35
C THR A 140 -5.87 -2.80 -2.67
N ILE A 141 -6.42 -3.46 -3.68
CA ILE A 141 -7.85 -3.54 -3.98
C ILE A 141 -8.41 -4.89 -3.54
N VAL A 142 -7.87 -5.98 -4.10
CA VAL A 142 -8.44 -7.33 -3.96
C VAL A 142 -8.38 -7.80 -2.50
N ARG A 143 -7.19 -7.87 -1.91
CA ARG A 143 -7.04 -8.35 -0.51
C ARG A 143 -7.61 -7.34 0.48
N ALA A 144 -7.47 -6.04 0.20
CA ALA A 144 -8.00 -5.01 1.08
C ALA A 144 -9.53 -5.03 1.19
N SER A 145 -10.24 -5.39 0.11
CA SER A 145 -11.71 -5.48 0.14
C SER A 145 -12.25 -6.67 0.93
N MET A 146 -11.46 -7.75 1.08
CA MET A 146 -11.90 -9.01 1.69
C MET A 146 -12.46 -8.83 3.12
N PRO A 147 -11.72 -8.25 4.10
CA PRO A 147 -12.26 -8.06 5.44
C PRO A 147 -13.50 -7.13 5.44
N LEU A 148 -13.59 -6.22 4.47
CA LEU A 148 -14.69 -5.26 4.34
C LEU A 148 -15.97 -5.90 3.80
N THR A 149 -15.84 -7.06 3.16
CA THR A 149 -16.93 -7.90 2.65
C THR A 149 -17.13 -9.17 3.48
N GLY A 150 -16.43 -9.32 4.61
CA GLY A 150 -16.55 -10.45 5.53
C GLY A 150 -15.78 -11.71 5.09
N VAL A 151 -14.80 -11.57 4.20
CA VAL A 151 -13.93 -12.64 3.72
C VAL A 151 -12.57 -12.54 4.43
N ASP A 152 -12.00 -13.69 4.82
CA ASP A 152 -10.64 -13.75 5.36
C ASP A 152 -9.62 -13.51 4.24
N PRO A 153 -8.74 -12.49 4.33
CA PRO A 153 -7.71 -12.26 3.34
C PRO A 153 -6.64 -13.38 3.25
N PHE A 154 -6.54 -14.27 4.23
CA PHE A 154 -5.58 -15.38 4.24
C PHE A 154 -6.18 -16.75 3.91
N GLY A 155 -7.49 -16.82 3.68
CA GLY A 155 -8.22 -18.05 3.34
C GLY A 155 -8.82 -18.76 4.53
#